data_AF-A0A7R9AG92-F1
#
_entry.id   AF-A0A7R9AG92-F1
#
_cell.length_a   1.000
_cell.length_b   1.000
_cell.length_c   1.000
_cell.angle_alpha   90.00
_cell.angle_beta   90.00
_cell.angle_gamma   90.00
#
_symmetry.space_group_name_H-M   'P 1'
#
loop_
_entity.id
_entity.type
_entity.pdbx_description
1 polymer ?
#
loop_
_entity_poly.entity_id
_entity_poly.type
_entity_poly.pdbx_seq_one_letter_code
_entity_poly.pdbx_strand_id
1 'polypeptide(L)'
;TYRHRGLRRQLIDSLREKGIHQEDILAAFNAIPRHFFLDKAFEEWAYQDKAFPIGYDQTISQPYTVAYQTALLKVEPKDKVLEIGTGSGYQAAVLAYLGAKVFTLERQEALYEKSRQLLAKLGFANVRVVWKDGYEGLEDQAPFDKILVTAGATEKPQVLLNQLKIGGYMVIPIGNAKVQQMYRITRLSEIDFEDEIFDDFERVDWILKQSVDIFVLELGGNDALRGIKPEESYKNLQSIIDKVRTKYPQAKIILAGMQAPPNMGVAFTKAFREIYPKLAKENNIALIPFLLEGVGGISKLNLPDGIHPTPQGHKIVAE
;
A
#
# COMPACT_ATOMS: atom_id res chain seq x y z
N THR A 1 24.72 -13.18 7.56
CA THR A 1 24.67 -14.62 7.89
C THR A 1 23.96 -15.38 6.78
N TYR A 2 24.10 -16.72 6.70
CA TYR A 2 23.32 -17.54 5.76
C TYR A 2 21.81 -17.39 6.00
N ARG A 3 21.38 -17.31 7.26
CA ARG A 3 20.00 -17.01 7.67
C ARG A 3 19.45 -15.76 6.98
N HIS A 4 20.16 -14.63 7.09
CA HIS A 4 19.72 -13.37 6.46
C HIS A 4 19.67 -13.44 4.93
N ARG A 5 20.56 -14.21 4.29
CA ARG A 5 20.51 -14.40 2.83
C ARG A 5 19.25 -15.17 2.41
N GLY A 6 18.86 -16.20 3.17
CA GLY A 6 17.61 -16.94 2.94
C GLY A 6 16.37 -16.06 3.11
N LEU A 7 16.31 -15.29 4.20
CA LEU A 7 15.19 -14.38 4.47
C LEU A 7 15.06 -13.26 3.42
N ARG A 8 16.18 -12.71 2.93
CA ARG A 8 16.15 -11.74 1.81
C ARG A 8 15.59 -12.33 0.54
N ARG A 9 15.93 -13.58 0.22
CA ARG A 9 15.43 -14.25 -0.98
C ARG A 9 13.92 -14.43 -0.92
N GLN A 10 13.40 -14.91 0.22
CA GLN A 10 11.96 -15.02 0.45
C GLN A 10 11.24 -13.68 0.32
N LEU A 11 11.83 -12.61 0.87
CA LEU A 11 11.30 -11.26 0.71
C LEU A 11 11.27 -10.85 -0.77
N ILE A 12 12.35 -11.07 -1.52
CA ILE A 12 12.44 -10.74 -2.95
C ILE A 12 11.39 -11.49 -3.76
N ASP A 13 11.20 -12.78 -3.49
CA ASP A 13 10.18 -13.60 -4.16
C ASP A 13 8.78 -13.03 -3.89
N SER A 14 8.48 -12.67 -2.64
CA SER A 14 7.22 -12.00 -2.29
C SER A 14 7.05 -10.64 -2.96
N LEU A 15 8.12 -9.84 -3.09
CA LEU A 15 8.07 -8.55 -3.80
C LEU A 15 7.78 -8.75 -5.30
N ARG A 16 8.38 -9.78 -5.92
CA ARG A 16 8.09 -10.14 -7.32
C ARG A 16 6.64 -10.54 -7.52
N GLU A 17 6.10 -11.39 -6.64
CA GLU A 17 4.68 -11.78 -6.67
C GLU A 17 3.75 -10.57 -6.55
N LYS A 18 4.17 -9.54 -5.81
CA LYS A 18 3.46 -8.26 -5.66
C LYS A 18 3.68 -7.27 -6.82
N GLY A 19 4.41 -7.67 -7.86
CA GLY A 19 4.57 -6.90 -9.10
C GLY A 19 5.82 -6.00 -9.17
N ILE A 20 6.77 -6.16 -8.25
CA ILE A 20 8.08 -5.50 -8.34
C ILE A 20 8.98 -6.37 -9.22
N HIS A 21 9.17 -5.95 -10.47
CA HIS A 21 9.94 -6.69 -11.47
C HIS A 21 11.25 -6.00 -11.86
N GLN A 22 11.53 -4.82 -11.30
CA GLN A 22 12.76 -4.09 -11.54
C GLN A 22 13.94 -4.79 -10.84
N GLU A 23 14.79 -5.45 -11.63
CA GLU A 23 15.88 -6.30 -11.12
C GLU A 23 16.93 -5.53 -10.33
N ASP A 24 17.18 -4.27 -10.67
CA ASP A 24 18.05 -3.34 -9.94
C ASP A 24 17.49 -3.02 -8.55
N ILE A 25 16.18 -2.78 -8.43
CA ILE A 25 15.50 -2.59 -7.13
C ILE A 25 15.60 -3.87 -6.31
N LEU A 26 15.30 -5.04 -6.88
CA LEU A 26 15.39 -6.31 -6.16
C LEU A 26 16.84 -6.63 -5.74
N ALA A 27 17.82 -6.27 -6.56
CA ALA A 27 19.23 -6.37 -6.21
C ALA A 27 19.60 -5.48 -5.02
N ALA A 28 19.05 -4.26 -4.94
CA ALA A 28 19.24 -3.38 -3.78
C ALA A 28 18.72 -4.04 -2.49
N PHE A 29 17.53 -4.65 -2.52
CA PHE A 29 16.95 -5.35 -1.36
C PHE A 29 17.76 -6.60 -0.97
N ASN A 30 18.37 -7.28 -1.95
CA ASN A 30 19.27 -8.39 -1.68
C ASN A 30 20.58 -7.94 -1.03
N ALA A 31 21.13 -6.81 -1.46
CA ALA A 31 22.41 -6.29 -1.00
C ALA A 31 22.28 -5.64 0.40
N ILE A 32 21.27 -4.78 0.58
CA ILE A 32 21.14 -3.92 1.74
C ILE A 32 20.64 -4.72 2.96
N PRO A 33 21.40 -4.73 4.07
CA PRO A 33 21.01 -5.41 5.31
C PRO A 33 19.93 -4.66 6.08
N ARG A 34 18.66 -4.80 5.68
CA ARG A 34 17.50 -4.18 6.37
C ARG A 34 17.48 -4.35 7.89
N HIS A 35 17.96 -5.48 8.42
CA HIS A 35 18.05 -5.71 9.88
C HIS A 35 18.93 -4.71 10.64
N PHE A 36 19.88 -4.03 10.00
CA PHE A 36 20.66 -2.97 10.66
C PHE A 36 19.91 -1.64 10.79
N PHE A 37 18.81 -1.47 10.08
CA PHE A 37 17.96 -0.28 10.11
C PHE A 37 16.83 -0.37 11.16
N LEU A 38 16.84 -1.45 11.94
CA LEU A 38 15.84 -1.81 12.95
C LEU A 38 16.48 -1.88 14.34
N ASP A 39 15.65 -1.86 15.38
CA ASP A 39 16.10 -2.32 16.68
C ASP A 39 16.46 -3.81 16.62
N LYS A 40 17.47 -4.24 17.40
CA LYS A 40 17.88 -5.64 17.48
C LYS A 40 16.74 -6.56 17.91
N ALA A 41 15.80 -6.07 18.71
CA ALA A 41 14.61 -6.80 19.06
C ALA A 41 13.81 -7.24 17.83
N PHE A 42 13.89 -6.51 16.71
CA PHE A 42 13.15 -6.81 15.48
C PHE A 42 13.94 -7.58 14.41
N GLU A 43 15.17 -8.02 14.69
CA GLU A 43 16.08 -8.62 13.70
C GLU A 43 15.46 -9.84 12.99
N GLU A 44 14.73 -10.69 13.71
CA GLU A 44 14.12 -11.90 13.15
C GLU A 44 12.96 -11.58 12.19
N TRP A 45 12.31 -10.44 12.36
CA TRP A 45 11.18 -9.98 11.55
C TRP A 45 11.59 -8.98 10.48
N ALA A 46 12.88 -8.62 10.40
CA ALA A 46 13.38 -7.56 9.53
C ALA A 46 13.05 -7.72 8.04
N TYR A 47 12.81 -8.95 7.60
CA TYR A 47 12.53 -9.32 6.21
C TYR A 47 11.08 -9.74 5.98
N GLN A 48 10.19 -9.56 6.96
CA GLN A 48 8.76 -9.63 6.73
C GLN A 48 8.30 -8.36 6.02
N ASP A 49 7.30 -8.49 5.15
CA ASP A 49 6.71 -7.34 4.47
C ASP A 49 5.77 -6.57 5.41
N LYS A 50 6.35 -5.89 6.40
CA LYS A 50 5.67 -5.16 7.45
C LYS A 50 6.47 -3.95 7.90
N ALA A 51 5.77 -2.90 8.33
CA ALA A 51 6.38 -1.76 8.99
C ALA A 51 6.71 -2.05 10.46
N PHE A 52 7.78 -1.46 10.97
CA PHE A 52 8.21 -1.63 12.37
C PHE A 52 8.54 -0.29 13.02
N PRO A 53 8.31 -0.13 14.33
CA PRO A 53 8.67 1.10 15.03
C PRO A 53 10.18 1.31 15.07
N ILE A 54 10.61 2.56 14.90
CA ILE A 54 12.03 2.96 14.96
C ILE A 54 12.32 4.01 16.07
N GLY A 55 11.31 4.27 16.91
CA GLY A 55 11.33 5.31 17.94
C GLY A 55 10.69 6.62 17.45
N TYR A 56 10.45 7.55 18.38
CA TYR A 56 9.92 8.89 18.10
C TYR A 56 8.60 8.89 17.31
N ASP A 57 7.73 7.90 17.58
CA ASP A 57 6.47 7.65 16.88
C ASP A 57 6.61 7.47 15.36
N GLN A 58 7.81 7.10 14.90
CA GLN A 58 8.10 6.80 13.50
C GLN A 58 8.20 5.29 13.27
N THR A 59 8.00 4.91 12.01
CA THR A 59 8.18 3.53 11.55
C THR A 59 9.13 3.47 10.36
N ILE A 60 9.84 2.35 10.22
CA ILE A 60 10.43 2.00 8.93
C ILE A 60 9.33 1.41 8.05
N SER A 61 9.14 1.97 6.86
CA SER A 61 8.13 1.53 5.89
C SER A 61 8.30 0.05 5.55
N GLN A 62 7.17 -0.63 5.28
CA GLN A 62 7.18 -2.00 4.80
C GLN A 62 8.02 -2.14 3.51
N PRO A 63 8.77 -3.24 3.33
CA PRO A 63 9.55 -3.51 2.13
C PRO A 63 8.83 -3.24 0.79
N TYR A 64 7.58 -3.66 0.65
CA TYR A 64 6.80 -3.43 -0.56
C TYR A 64 6.62 -1.95 -0.87
N THR A 65 6.29 -1.13 0.14
CA THR A 65 6.16 0.31 -0.01
C THR A 65 7.47 0.95 -0.49
N VAL A 66 8.59 0.57 0.10
CA VAL A 66 9.91 1.09 -0.29
C VAL A 66 10.20 0.72 -1.76
N ALA A 67 9.96 -0.53 -2.14
CA ALA A 67 10.18 -1.00 -3.51
C ALA A 67 9.24 -0.31 -4.50
N TYR A 68 7.96 -0.17 -4.14
CA TYR A 68 6.91 0.44 -4.94
C TYR A 68 7.19 1.93 -5.20
N GLN A 69 7.48 2.69 -4.15
CA GLN A 69 7.86 4.10 -4.27
C GLN A 69 9.11 4.27 -5.14
N THR A 70 10.11 3.42 -4.95
CA THR A 70 11.34 3.43 -5.76
C THR A 70 11.06 3.13 -7.24
N ALA A 71 10.19 2.16 -7.52
CA ALA A 71 9.78 1.80 -8.87
C ALA A 71 9.01 2.93 -9.58
N LEU A 72 8.11 3.60 -8.86
CA LEU A 72 7.39 4.76 -9.38
C LEU A 72 8.32 5.93 -9.68
N LEU A 73 9.33 6.15 -8.83
CA LEU A 73 10.26 7.26 -8.92
C LEU A 73 11.18 7.16 -10.15
N LYS A 74 11.37 5.95 -10.71
CA LYS A 74 12.20 5.70 -11.91
C LYS A 74 13.58 6.36 -11.77
N VAL A 75 14.29 5.99 -10.71
CA VAL A 75 15.62 6.53 -10.39
C VAL A 75 16.63 6.05 -11.42
N GLU A 76 17.41 6.98 -11.97
CA GLU A 76 18.54 6.66 -12.82
C GLU A 76 19.88 6.96 -12.10
N PRO A 77 20.97 6.25 -12.46
CA PRO A 77 22.28 6.56 -11.92
C PRO A 77 22.65 8.03 -12.13
N LYS A 78 23.16 8.67 -11.07
CA LYS A 78 23.54 10.10 -10.98
C LYS A 78 22.39 11.09 -10.78
N ASP A 79 21.13 10.65 -10.77
CA ASP A 79 20.00 11.50 -10.40
C ASP A 79 20.26 12.18 -9.05
N LYS A 80 19.99 13.49 -8.98
CA LYS A 80 19.96 14.22 -7.72
C LYS A 80 18.58 14.03 -7.10
N VAL A 81 18.51 13.27 -6.00
CA VAL A 81 17.25 12.88 -5.36
C VAL A 81 17.12 13.54 -4.00
N LEU A 82 15.98 14.20 -3.75
CA LEU A 82 15.59 14.66 -2.42
C LEU A 82 14.60 13.68 -1.81
N GLU A 83 14.93 13.14 -0.65
CA GLU A 83 14.02 12.34 0.18
C GLU A 83 13.53 13.18 1.37
N ILE A 84 12.22 13.16 1.61
CA ILE A 84 11.59 13.77 2.77
C ILE A 84 11.17 12.68 3.74
N GLY A 85 11.80 12.65 4.92
CA GLY A 85 11.63 11.61 5.93
C GLY A 85 12.71 10.55 5.85
N THR A 86 13.91 10.86 6.36
CA THR A 86 15.00 9.86 6.45
C THR A 86 14.58 8.67 7.30
N GLY A 87 13.94 8.91 8.45
CA GLY A 87 13.53 7.87 9.38
C GLY A 87 14.71 6.98 9.77
N SER A 88 14.67 5.71 9.37
CA SER A 88 15.75 4.75 9.61
C SER A 88 16.95 4.90 8.66
N GLY A 89 16.79 5.57 7.52
CA GLY A 89 17.76 5.64 6.43
C GLY A 89 17.67 4.49 5.41
N TYR A 90 16.76 3.53 5.57
CA TYR A 90 16.69 2.38 4.67
C TYR A 90 16.32 2.75 3.22
N GLN A 91 15.34 3.63 3.02
CA GLN A 91 14.95 4.11 1.70
C GLN A 91 16.08 4.94 1.06
N ALA A 92 16.73 5.83 1.81
CA ALA A 92 17.94 6.54 1.39
C ALA A 92 19.05 5.58 0.87
N ALA A 93 19.29 4.47 1.59
CA ALA A 93 20.26 3.46 1.19
C ALA A 93 19.87 2.75 -0.12
N VAL A 94 18.58 2.45 -0.32
CA VAL A 94 18.06 1.88 -1.57
C VAL A 94 18.30 2.85 -2.74
N LEU A 95 17.95 4.12 -2.58
CA LEU A 95 18.18 5.16 -3.61
C LEU A 95 19.68 5.30 -3.95
N ALA A 96 20.54 5.33 -2.93
CA ALA A 96 21.98 5.44 -3.10
C ALA A 96 22.59 4.21 -3.78
N TYR A 97 22.09 3.01 -3.48
CA TYR A 97 22.51 1.77 -4.13
C TYR A 97 22.21 1.78 -5.64
N LEU A 98 21.10 2.40 -6.04
CA LEU A 98 20.75 2.60 -7.46
C LEU A 98 21.61 3.67 -8.16
N GLY A 99 22.55 4.29 -7.44
CA GLY A 99 23.49 5.25 -7.99
C GLY A 99 23.04 6.71 -7.91
N ALA A 100 21.96 7.01 -7.19
CA ALA A 100 21.51 8.38 -6.97
C ALA A 100 22.43 9.18 -6.03
N LYS A 101 22.47 10.50 -6.23
CA LYS A 101 23.02 11.47 -5.28
C LYS A 101 21.91 11.88 -4.32
N VAL A 102 21.84 11.22 -3.18
CA VAL A 102 20.72 11.34 -2.23
C VAL A 102 20.96 12.46 -1.22
N PHE A 103 19.98 13.35 -1.12
CA PHE A 103 19.80 14.31 -0.03
C PHE A 103 18.56 13.87 0.73
N THR A 104 18.64 13.71 2.05
CA THR A 104 17.51 13.20 2.84
C THR A 104 17.29 14.06 4.08
N LEU A 105 16.06 14.49 4.30
CA LEU A 105 15.68 15.39 5.39
C LEU A 105 15.01 14.63 6.53
N GLU A 106 15.45 14.89 7.74
CA GLU A 106 14.86 14.38 8.97
C GLU A 106 14.64 15.53 9.95
N ARG A 107 13.48 15.56 10.60
CA ARG A 107 13.13 16.59 11.59
C ARG A 107 13.47 16.17 13.02
N GLN A 108 13.46 14.87 13.30
CA GLN A 108 13.77 14.31 14.62
C GLN A 108 15.29 14.18 14.77
N GLU A 109 15.89 15.04 15.60
CA GLU A 109 17.35 15.12 15.80
C GLU A 109 18.00 13.76 16.11
N ALA A 110 17.36 12.97 16.95
CA ALA A 110 17.87 11.66 17.34
C ALA A 110 17.83 10.62 16.20
N LEU A 111 16.81 10.67 15.32
CA LEU A 111 16.76 9.83 14.12
C LEU A 111 17.79 10.32 13.10
N TYR A 112 17.93 11.63 12.94
CA TYR A 112 18.95 12.24 12.10
C TYR A 112 20.35 11.73 12.47
N GLU A 113 20.75 11.82 13.74
CA GLU A 113 22.07 11.37 14.19
C GLU A 113 22.24 9.85 14.01
N LYS A 114 21.24 9.06 14.40
CA LYS A 114 21.28 7.60 14.27
C LYS A 114 21.45 7.17 12.81
N SER A 115 20.64 7.72 11.91
CA SER A 115 20.60 7.34 10.50
C SER A 115 21.84 7.82 9.75
N ARG A 116 22.33 9.04 10.04
CA ARG A 116 23.60 9.56 9.50
C ARG A 116 24.78 8.65 9.84
N GLN A 117 24.89 8.24 11.09
CA GLN A 117 25.97 7.35 11.53
C GLN A 117 25.84 5.94 10.95
N LEU A 118 24.61 5.41 10.89
CA LEU A 118 24.35 4.08 10.33
C LEU A 118 24.68 4.01 8.84
N LEU A 119 24.21 4.98 8.06
CA LEU A 119 24.47 5.05 6.62
C LEU A 119 25.97 5.12 6.33
N ALA A 120 26.72 5.95 7.06
CA ALA A 120 28.17 6.02 6.93
C ALA A 120 28.85 4.67 7.25
N LYS A 121 28.43 4.00 8.33
CA LYS A 121 28.95 2.67 8.72
C LYS A 121 28.66 1.59 7.68
N LEU A 122 27.54 1.69 6.96
CA LEU A 122 27.13 0.74 5.93
C LEU A 122 27.70 1.05 4.54
N GLY A 123 28.55 2.08 4.42
CA GLY A 123 29.19 2.45 3.15
C GLY A 123 28.40 3.45 2.29
N PHE A 124 27.30 3.99 2.80
CA PHE A 124 26.48 5.04 2.16
C PHE A 124 26.90 6.44 2.60
N ALA A 125 28.21 6.68 2.73
CA ALA A 125 28.75 7.96 3.20
C ALA A 125 28.48 9.13 2.23
N ASN A 126 28.10 8.84 0.99
CA ASN A 126 27.68 9.82 -0.02
C ASN A 126 26.22 10.27 0.13
N VAL A 127 25.43 9.64 1.01
CA VAL A 127 24.08 10.11 1.35
C VAL A 127 24.20 11.32 2.26
N ARG A 128 23.68 12.47 1.82
CA ARG A 128 23.67 13.70 2.63
C ARG A 128 22.40 13.76 3.47
N VAL A 129 22.51 13.31 4.72
CA VAL A 129 21.45 13.46 5.72
C VAL A 129 21.50 14.88 6.28
N VAL A 130 20.36 15.57 6.32
CA VAL A 130 20.23 16.95 6.80
C VAL A 130 19.15 17.02 7.87
N TRP A 131 19.47 17.62 9.01
CA TRP A 131 18.50 17.89 10.06
C TRP A 131 17.71 19.15 9.70
N LYS A 132 16.48 18.98 9.20
CA LYS A 132 15.63 20.07 8.72
C LYS A 132 14.17 19.62 8.65
N ASP A 133 13.24 20.57 8.76
CA ASP A 133 11.85 20.33 8.39
C ASP A 133 11.72 20.03 6.88
N GLY A 134 11.05 18.92 6.57
CA GLY A 134 10.80 18.47 5.22
C GLY A 134 9.87 19.39 4.40
N TYR A 135 8.99 20.16 5.06
CA TYR A 135 8.05 21.04 4.36
C TYR A 135 8.73 22.17 3.58
N GLU A 136 9.93 22.58 4.01
CA GLU A 136 10.72 23.63 3.34
C GLU A 136 11.57 23.09 2.18
N GLY A 137 11.72 21.77 2.06
CA GLY A 137 12.69 21.16 1.17
C GLY A 137 14.13 21.65 1.42
N LEU A 138 14.93 21.65 0.36
CA LEU A 138 16.36 22.00 0.41
C LEU A 138 16.74 22.91 -0.78
N GLU A 139 16.26 24.15 -0.73
CA GLU A 139 16.35 25.13 -1.81
C GLU A 139 17.79 25.41 -2.27
N ASP A 140 18.76 25.47 -1.34
CA ASP A 140 20.18 25.67 -1.66
C ASP A 140 20.80 24.52 -2.48
N GLN A 141 20.10 23.38 -2.54
CA GLN A 141 20.46 22.21 -3.33
C GLN A 141 19.48 21.97 -4.48
N ALA A 142 18.43 22.77 -4.64
CA ALA A 142 17.57 22.68 -5.80
C ALA A 142 18.33 23.06 -7.09
N PRO A 143 17.86 22.61 -8.27
CA PRO A 143 16.73 21.72 -8.48
C PRO A 143 17.12 20.22 -8.43
N PHE A 144 16.16 19.38 -8.09
CA PHE A 144 16.29 17.92 -7.98
C PHE A 144 15.72 17.21 -9.20
N ASP A 145 16.39 16.14 -9.65
CA ASP A 145 15.87 15.27 -10.71
C ASP A 145 14.63 14.52 -10.22
N LYS A 146 14.66 14.06 -8.96
CA LYS A 146 13.55 13.33 -8.33
C LYS A 146 13.33 13.79 -6.90
N ILE A 147 12.08 13.74 -6.43
CA ILE A 147 11.72 13.97 -5.03
C ILE A 147 10.88 12.79 -4.53
N LEU A 148 11.23 12.24 -3.38
CA LEU A 148 10.47 11.16 -2.74
C LEU A 148 10.02 11.60 -1.36
N VAL A 149 8.73 11.51 -1.08
CA VAL A 149 8.17 11.79 0.24
C VAL A 149 7.73 10.48 0.88
N THR A 150 8.31 10.14 2.03
CA THR A 150 8.05 8.88 2.75
C THR A 150 7.06 9.07 3.91
N ALA A 151 6.64 10.29 4.18
CA ALA A 151 5.56 10.65 5.09
C ALA A 151 4.28 10.98 4.31
N GLY A 152 3.12 10.68 4.90
CA GLY A 152 1.83 11.10 4.37
C GLY A 152 1.71 12.63 4.33
N ALA A 153 1.24 13.17 3.20
CA ALA A 153 0.91 14.58 3.06
C ALA A 153 -0.61 14.76 2.90
N THR A 154 -1.13 15.89 3.40
CA THR A 154 -2.55 16.25 3.24
C THR A 154 -2.85 16.81 1.84
N GLU A 155 -1.87 17.45 1.24
CA GLU A 155 -1.95 18.08 -0.08
C GLU A 155 -0.58 18.11 -0.76
N LYS A 156 -0.54 18.51 -2.04
CA LYS A 156 0.71 18.62 -2.78
C LYS A 156 1.55 19.79 -2.26
N PRO A 157 2.80 19.55 -1.82
CA PRO A 157 3.65 20.61 -1.29
C PRO A 157 4.25 21.44 -2.44
N GLN A 158 3.70 22.63 -2.68
CA GLN A 158 4.16 23.52 -3.75
C GLN A 158 5.66 23.88 -3.61
N VAL A 159 6.15 24.02 -2.38
CA VAL A 159 7.58 24.27 -2.10
C VAL A 159 8.47 23.19 -2.70
N LEU A 160 8.10 21.92 -2.56
CA LEU A 160 8.87 20.81 -3.12
C LEU A 160 8.70 20.72 -4.63
N LEU A 161 7.49 20.97 -5.15
CA LEU A 161 7.24 21.00 -6.60
C LEU A 161 8.10 22.05 -7.31
N ASN A 162 8.28 23.22 -6.68
CA ASN A 162 9.15 24.28 -7.20
C ASN A 162 10.64 23.87 -7.24
N GLN A 163 11.05 22.96 -6.35
CA GLN A 163 12.43 22.44 -6.29
C GLN A 163 12.67 21.24 -7.24
N LEU A 164 11.64 20.73 -7.92
CA LEU A 164 11.76 19.65 -8.89
C LEU A 164 12.20 20.21 -10.25
N LYS A 165 13.11 19.55 -10.97
CA LYS A 165 13.47 19.93 -12.36
C LYS A 165 12.29 19.70 -13.30
N ILE A 166 12.23 20.48 -14.39
CA ILE A 166 11.35 20.14 -15.53
C ILE A 166 11.76 18.77 -16.07
N GLY A 167 10.78 17.88 -16.28
CA GLY A 167 10.96 16.46 -16.59
C GLY A 167 11.23 15.57 -15.36
N GLY A 168 11.38 16.16 -14.17
CA GLY A 168 11.59 15.43 -12.93
C GLY A 168 10.32 14.80 -12.39
N TYR A 169 10.48 13.81 -11.50
CA TYR A 169 9.36 13.12 -10.84
C TYR A 169 9.34 13.35 -9.33
N MET A 170 8.17 13.64 -8.80
CA MET A 170 7.88 13.54 -7.37
C MET A 170 7.00 12.33 -7.10
N VAL A 171 7.36 11.49 -6.13
CA VAL A 171 6.49 10.43 -5.61
C VAL A 171 6.10 10.76 -4.18
N ILE A 172 4.79 10.81 -3.91
CA ILE A 172 4.24 11.27 -2.64
C ILE A 172 2.91 10.59 -2.32
N PRO A 173 2.73 10.04 -1.10
CA PRO A 173 1.41 9.62 -0.63
C PRO A 173 0.61 10.85 -0.18
N ILE A 174 -0.55 11.07 -0.79
CA ILE A 174 -1.46 12.19 -0.49
C ILE A 174 -2.80 11.66 -0.02
N GLY A 175 -3.31 12.20 1.09
CA GLY A 175 -4.65 11.90 1.58
C GLY A 175 -4.83 12.26 3.04
N ASN A 176 -5.83 11.65 3.67
CA ASN A 176 -6.13 11.86 5.08
C ASN A 176 -5.65 10.66 5.93
N ALA A 177 -5.92 10.69 7.23
CA ALA A 177 -5.51 9.64 8.17
C ALA A 177 -6.13 8.25 7.87
N LYS A 178 -7.20 8.18 7.07
CA LYS A 178 -7.91 6.92 6.75
C LYS A 178 -7.55 6.36 5.37
N VAL A 179 -7.28 7.24 4.39
CA VAL A 179 -7.02 6.85 3.00
C VAL A 179 -5.93 7.76 2.43
N GLN A 180 -4.89 7.14 1.88
CA GLN A 180 -3.84 7.80 1.10
C GLN A 180 -3.72 7.14 -0.26
N GLN A 181 -3.61 7.95 -1.30
CA GLN A 181 -3.30 7.52 -2.66
C GLN A 181 -1.85 7.87 -2.99
N MET A 182 -1.19 7.04 -3.78
CA MET A 182 0.18 7.33 -4.21
C MET A 182 0.13 8.15 -5.49
N TYR A 183 0.81 9.29 -5.49
CA TYR A 183 0.93 10.15 -6.66
C TYR A 183 2.34 10.04 -7.22
N ARG A 184 2.45 10.00 -8.55
CA ARG A 184 3.64 10.44 -9.27
C ARG A 184 3.31 11.74 -9.99
N ILE A 185 4.05 12.79 -9.69
CA ILE A 185 3.86 14.12 -10.27
C ILE A 185 5.06 14.41 -11.15
N THR A 186 4.81 14.73 -12.42
CA THR A 186 5.82 15.14 -13.39
C THR A 186 5.77 16.65 -13.56
N ARG A 187 6.91 17.34 -13.43
CA ARG A 187 6.97 18.78 -13.76
C ARG A 187 7.12 18.95 -15.27
N LEU A 188 6.12 19.53 -15.94
CA LEU A 188 6.12 19.73 -17.39
C LEU A 188 6.72 21.07 -17.81
N SER A 189 6.51 22.12 -17.00
CA SER A 189 7.01 23.47 -17.26
C SER A 189 7.32 24.21 -15.95
N GLU A 190 7.57 25.52 -16.02
CA GLU A 190 7.70 26.33 -14.80
C GLU A 190 6.43 26.32 -13.95
N ILE A 191 5.26 26.22 -14.57
CA ILE A 191 3.94 26.33 -13.94
C ILE A 191 3.07 25.06 -14.05
N ASP A 192 3.38 24.15 -14.98
CA ASP A 192 2.54 22.98 -15.28
C ASP A 192 3.09 21.69 -14.68
N PHE A 193 2.18 20.88 -14.15
CA PHE A 193 2.45 19.57 -13.56
C PHE A 193 1.41 18.55 -14.04
N GLU A 194 1.86 17.33 -14.29
CA GLU A 194 1.01 16.18 -14.61
C GLU A 194 0.98 15.21 -13.43
N ASP A 195 -0.20 14.74 -13.07
CA ASP A 195 -0.38 13.73 -12.03
C ASP A 195 -0.71 12.37 -12.64
N GLU A 196 0.00 11.36 -12.17
CA GLU A 196 -0.43 9.97 -12.26
C GLU A 196 -0.83 9.51 -10.86
N ILE A 197 -2.10 9.15 -10.71
CA ILE A 197 -2.67 8.64 -9.45
C ILE A 197 -2.65 7.12 -9.50
N PHE A 198 -2.05 6.50 -8.49
CA PHE A 198 -2.03 5.06 -8.34
C PHE A 198 -2.97 4.69 -7.20
N ASP A 199 -4.05 4.01 -7.57
CA ASP A 199 -5.07 3.55 -6.64
C ASP A 199 -4.51 2.48 -5.69
N ASP A 200 -4.94 2.62 -4.44
CA ASP A 200 -4.76 1.77 -3.27
C ASP A 200 -3.36 1.20 -2.99
N PHE A 201 -2.79 1.73 -1.90
CA PHE A 201 -1.72 1.10 -1.09
C PHE A 201 -2.10 -0.31 -0.58
N GLU A 202 -3.38 -0.69 -0.67
CA GLU A 202 -3.89 -1.99 -0.27
C GLU A 202 -4.81 -2.64 -1.31
N ARG A 203 -4.34 -3.79 -1.82
CA ARG A 203 -5.11 -5.00 -2.15
C ARG A 203 -5.89 -5.09 -3.47
N VAL A 204 -6.57 -4.06 -3.97
CA VAL A 204 -7.54 -4.31 -5.07
C VAL A 204 -6.88 -4.40 -6.45
N ASP A 205 -5.97 -3.49 -6.80
CA ASP A 205 -5.40 -3.46 -8.16
C ASP A 205 -4.45 -4.61 -8.50
N TRP A 206 -3.93 -5.30 -7.49
CA TRP A 206 -3.02 -6.45 -7.65
C TRP A 206 -3.75 -7.76 -8.00
N ILE A 207 -4.94 -8.01 -7.43
CA ILE A 207 -5.83 -9.11 -7.90
C ILE A 207 -6.12 -8.91 -9.39
N LEU A 208 -6.20 -7.64 -9.78
CA LEU A 208 -6.46 -7.21 -11.13
C LEU A 208 -5.18 -7.08 -12.00
N LYS A 209 -4.13 -7.89 -11.80
CA LYS A 209 -3.00 -8.01 -12.76
C LYS A 209 -2.78 -9.42 -13.31
N GLN A 210 -3.52 -10.42 -12.84
CA GLN A 210 -3.57 -11.74 -13.45
C GLN A 210 -4.67 -11.77 -14.53
N SER A 211 -4.62 -12.70 -15.49
CA SER A 211 -5.82 -13.00 -16.26
C SER A 211 -6.86 -13.56 -15.29
N VAL A 212 -7.96 -12.85 -15.11
CA VAL A 212 -9.05 -13.29 -14.23
C VAL A 212 -10.12 -13.92 -15.08
N ASP A 213 -10.26 -15.25 -15.02
CA ASP A 213 -11.36 -15.96 -15.67
C ASP A 213 -12.64 -15.94 -14.82
N ILE A 214 -12.47 -15.95 -13.49
CA ILE A 214 -13.56 -15.91 -12.51
C ILE A 214 -13.19 -14.92 -11.40
N PHE A 215 -14.06 -13.92 -11.17
CA PHE A 215 -13.95 -12.97 -10.08
C PHE A 215 -15.07 -13.20 -9.06
N VAL A 216 -14.73 -13.50 -7.81
CA VAL A 216 -15.71 -13.68 -6.73
C VAL A 216 -15.76 -12.41 -5.89
N LEU A 217 -16.91 -11.73 -5.89
CA LEU A 217 -17.17 -10.54 -5.09
C LEU A 217 -17.90 -10.93 -3.80
N GLU A 218 -17.15 -11.00 -2.69
CA GLU A 218 -17.64 -11.35 -1.36
C GLU A 218 -17.45 -10.16 -0.39
N LEU A 219 -18.18 -9.07 -0.63
CA LEU A 219 -18.11 -7.86 0.19
C LEU A 219 -19.51 -7.45 0.67
N GLY A 220 -19.55 -6.53 1.64
CA GLY A 220 -20.77 -5.96 2.21
C GLY A 220 -21.16 -6.49 3.59
N GLY A 221 -20.65 -7.64 4.03
CA GLY A 221 -20.90 -8.12 5.40
C GLY A 221 -20.50 -7.11 6.49
N ASN A 222 -19.34 -6.45 6.32
CA ASN A 222 -18.87 -5.40 7.22
C ASN A 222 -19.73 -4.13 7.17
N ASP A 223 -20.25 -3.79 5.99
CA ASP A 223 -21.11 -2.62 5.78
C ASP A 223 -22.44 -2.81 6.52
N ALA A 224 -23.00 -4.02 6.46
CA ALA A 224 -24.14 -4.41 7.28
C ALA A 224 -23.86 -4.25 8.77
N LEU A 225 -22.76 -4.82 9.28
CA LEU A 225 -22.40 -4.73 10.71
C LEU A 225 -22.18 -3.28 11.18
N ARG A 226 -21.73 -2.40 10.30
CA ARG A 226 -21.49 -0.97 10.57
C ARG A 226 -22.74 -0.10 10.39
N GLY A 227 -23.85 -0.68 9.92
CA GLY A 227 -25.09 0.06 9.66
C GLY A 227 -24.97 1.04 8.48
N ILE A 228 -24.08 0.77 7.53
CA ILE A 228 -23.96 1.56 6.29
C ILE A 228 -25.28 1.45 5.52
N LYS A 229 -25.71 2.56 4.91
CA LYS A 229 -26.97 2.61 4.17
C LYS A 229 -26.95 1.60 3.01
N PRO A 230 -28.03 0.84 2.78
CA PRO A 230 -28.10 -0.12 1.68
C PRO A 230 -27.79 0.49 0.31
N GLU A 231 -28.19 1.74 0.07
CA GLU A 231 -27.95 2.46 -1.18
C GLU A 231 -26.47 2.79 -1.41
N GLU A 232 -25.72 3.03 -0.33
CA GLU A 232 -24.28 3.28 -0.38
C GLU A 232 -23.52 1.97 -0.62
N SER A 233 -23.91 0.91 0.09
CA SER A 233 -23.38 -0.45 -0.14
C SER A 233 -23.62 -0.91 -1.59
N TYR A 234 -24.81 -0.63 -2.12
CA TYR A 234 -25.16 -0.89 -3.53
C TYR A 234 -24.21 -0.19 -4.50
N LYS A 235 -24.01 1.13 -4.33
CA LYS A 235 -23.12 1.93 -5.19
C LYS A 235 -21.68 1.43 -5.15
N ASN A 236 -21.19 1.07 -3.96
CA ASN A 236 -19.84 0.53 -3.80
C ASN A 236 -19.66 -0.79 -4.54
N LEU A 237 -20.60 -1.73 -4.37
CA LEU A 237 -20.58 -3.01 -5.07
C LEU A 237 -20.70 -2.85 -6.59
N GLN A 238 -21.58 -1.95 -7.07
CA GLN A 238 -21.70 -1.64 -8.50
C GLN A 238 -20.40 -1.08 -9.06
N SER A 239 -19.77 -0.13 -8.35
CA SER A 239 -18.48 0.45 -8.79
C SER A 239 -17.40 -0.61 -8.94
N ILE A 240 -17.35 -1.60 -8.04
CA ILE A 240 -16.41 -2.72 -8.16
C ILE A 240 -16.72 -3.58 -9.39
N ILE A 241 -18.00 -3.91 -9.62
CA ILE A 241 -18.43 -4.67 -10.81
C ILE A 241 -18.03 -3.94 -12.09
N ASP A 242 -18.25 -2.62 -12.17
CA ASP A 242 -17.91 -1.80 -13.32
C ASP A 242 -16.40 -1.79 -13.58
N LYS A 243 -15.58 -1.62 -12.53
CA LYS A 243 -14.12 -1.69 -12.61
C LYS A 243 -13.64 -3.05 -13.13
N VAL A 244 -14.18 -4.15 -12.60
CA VAL A 244 -13.84 -5.51 -13.03
C VAL A 244 -14.23 -5.74 -14.47
N ARG A 245 -15.44 -5.33 -14.90
CA ARG A 245 -15.88 -5.48 -16.30
C ARG A 245 -15.03 -4.69 -17.28
N THR A 246 -14.67 -3.47 -16.91
CA THR A 246 -13.83 -2.59 -17.74
C THR A 246 -12.45 -3.23 -17.96
N LYS A 247 -11.89 -3.83 -16.91
CA LYS A 247 -10.54 -4.40 -16.93
C LYS A 247 -10.48 -5.83 -17.45
N TYR A 248 -11.53 -6.61 -17.22
CA TYR A 248 -11.66 -8.02 -17.58
C TYR A 248 -13.00 -8.32 -18.24
N PRO A 249 -13.18 -7.95 -19.51
CA PRO A 249 -14.46 -8.11 -20.20
C PRO A 249 -14.90 -9.58 -20.35
N GLN A 250 -13.96 -10.53 -20.23
CA GLN A 250 -14.23 -11.97 -20.34
C GLN A 250 -14.36 -12.67 -18.97
N ALA A 251 -14.10 -11.98 -17.86
CA ALA A 251 -14.21 -12.58 -16.53
C ALA A 251 -15.67 -12.89 -16.20
N LYS A 252 -15.93 -14.10 -15.70
CA LYS A 252 -17.20 -14.43 -15.05
C LYS A 252 -17.19 -13.84 -13.65
N ILE A 253 -18.19 -13.02 -13.34
CA ILE A 253 -18.35 -12.45 -11.99
C ILE A 253 -19.35 -13.32 -11.22
N ILE A 254 -18.98 -13.71 -10.01
CA ILE A 254 -19.85 -14.36 -9.03
C ILE A 254 -19.99 -13.39 -7.85
N LEU A 255 -21.22 -12.95 -7.58
CA LEU A 255 -21.55 -12.13 -6.42
C LEU A 255 -21.96 -13.05 -5.26
N ALA A 256 -21.23 -13.00 -4.15
CA ALA A 256 -21.60 -13.70 -2.93
C ALA A 256 -22.42 -12.79 -2.02
N GLY A 257 -23.68 -13.18 -1.81
CA GLY A 257 -24.65 -12.44 -1.03
C GLY A 257 -24.36 -12.50 0.47
N MET A 258 -24.61 -11.37 1.14
CA MET A 258 -24.51 -11.26 2.60
C MET A 258 -25.82 -10.75 3.20
N GLN A 259 -26.04 -11.05 4.47
CA GLN A 259 -27.22 -10.62 5.21
C GLN A 259 -26.81 -9.79 6.44
N ALA A 260 -27.64 -8.79 6.76
CA ALA A 260 -27.49 -8.05 8.01
C ALA A 260 -28.08 -8.84 9.19
N PRO A 261 -27.50 -8.70 10.40
CA PRO A 261 -28.04 -9.33 11.61
C PRO A 261 -29.50 -8.94 11.90
N PRO A 262 -30.35 -9.88 12.39
CA PRO A 262 -31.77 -9.62 12.64
C PRO A 262 -32.07 -8.45 13.60
N ASN A 263 -31.15 -8.17 14.53
CA ASN A 263 -31.28 -7.09 15.52
C ASN A 263 -31.10 -5.68 14.92
N MET A 264 -30.76 -5.54 13.63
CA MET A 264 -30.61 -4.24 12.96
C MET A 264 -31.93 -3.70 12.35
N GLY A 265 -33.05 -4.38 12.61
CA GLY A 265 -34.38 -3.95 12.19
C GLY A 265 -34.82 -4.53 10.84
N VAL A 266 -36.12 -4.82 10.74
CA VAL A 266 -36.71 -5.55 9.60
C VAL A 266 -36.55 -4.79 8.28
N ALA A 267 -36.72 -3.48 8.29
CA ALA A 267 -36.60 -2.67 7.08
C ALA A 267 -35.16 -2.66 6.54
N PHE A 268 -34.18 -2.47 7.42
CA PHE A 268 -32.75 -2.46 7.05
C PHE A 268 -32.29 -3.83 6.56
N THR A 269 -32.60 -4.89 7.31
CA THR A 269 -32.20 -6.26 6.96
C THR A 269 -32.80 -6.73 5.64
N LYS A 270 -34.08 -6.38 5.37
CA LYS A 270 -34.74 -6.64 4.09
C LYS A 270 -34.06 -5.87 2.95
N ALA A 271 -33.89 -4.56 3.10
CA ALA A 271 -33.27 -3.71 2.08
C ALA A 271 -31.83 -4.16 1.76
N PHE A 272 -31.06 -4.53 2.78
CA PHE A 272 -29.70 -5.01 2.62
C PHE A 272 -29.62 -6.34 1.86
N ARG A 273 -30.52 -7.29 2.17
CA ARG A 273 -30.61 -8.57 1.47
C ARG A 273 -30.99 -8.40 -0.01
N GLU A 274 -31.83 -7.41 -0.34
CA GLU A 274 -32.29 -7.14 -1.70
C GLU A 274 -31.20 -6.54 -2.62
N ILE A 275 -30.11 -6.01 -2.07
CA ILE A 275 -28.97 -5.47 -2.84
C ILE A 275 -28.43 -6.52 -3.82
N TYR A 276 -28.14 -7.73 -3.34
CA TYR A 276 -27.38 -8.72 -4.09
C TYR A 276 -28.18 -9.34 -5.26
N PRO A 277 -29.45 -9.79 -5.08
CA PRO A 277 -30.27 -10.23 -6.21
C PRO A 277 -30.50 -9.14 -7.25
N LYS A 278 -30.64 -7.89 -6.82
CA LYS A 278 -30.81 -6.75 -7.72
C LYS A 278 -29.55 -6.51 -8.56
N LEU A 279 -28.38 -6.38 -7.91
CA LEU A 279 -27.10 -6.21 -8.61
C LEU A 279 -26.81 -7.37 -9.55
N ALA A 280 -27.04 -8.61 -9.11
CA ALA A 280 -26.81 -9.80 -9.93
C ALA A 280 -27.65 -9.78 -11.21
N LYS A 281 -28.93 -9.42 -11.08
CA LYS A 281 -29.85 -9.32 -12.21
C LYS A 281 -29.49 -8.17 -13.15
N GLU A 282 -29.27 -6.96 -12.62
CA GLU A 282 -28.95 -5.77 -13.42
C GLU A 282 -27.64 -5.92 -14.19
N ASN A 283 -26.67 -6.60 -13.59
CA ASN A 283 -25.39 -6.85 -14.22
C ASN A 283 -25.35 -8.17 -15.00
N ASN A 284 -26.35 -9.05 -14.93
CA ASN A 284 -26.30 -10.39 -15.53
C ASN A 284 -25.05 -11.19 -15.07
N ILE A 285 -24.87 -11.32 -13.76
CA ILE A 285 -23.76 -12.05 -13.12
C ILE A 285 -24.30 -13.15 -12.21
N ALA A 286 -23.49 -14.18 -11.94
CA ALA A 286 -23.90 -15.28 -11.08
C ALA A 286 -24.05 -14.81 -9.63
N LEU A 287 -24.99 -15.41 -8.88
CA LEU A 287 -25.29 -15.06 -7.50
C LEU A 287 -25.22 -16.31 -6.63
N ILE A 288 -24.46 -16.22 -5.54
CA ILE A 288 -24.61 -17.08 -4.36
C ILE A 288 -25.52 -16.28 -3.41
N PRO A 289 -26.80 -16.66 -3.19
CA PRO A 289 -27.77 -15.81 -2.50
C PRO A 289 -27.37 -15.41 -1.08
N PHE A 290 -26.74 -16.34 -0.36
CA PHE A 290 -26.15 -16.09 0.94
C PHE A 290 -24.98 -17.04 1.15
N LEU A 291 -23.78 -16.49 1.40
CA LEU A 291 -22.58 -17.33 1.55
C LEU A 291 -22.62 -18.25 2.77
N LEU A 292 -23.23 -17.79 3.86
CA LEU A 292 -23.32 -18.55 5.10
C LEU A 292 -24.64 -19.31 5.23
N GLU A 293 -25.26 -19.67 4.11
CA GLU A 293 -26.47 -20.50 4.12
C GLU A 293 -26.21 -21.81 4.89
N GLY A 294 -27.14 -22.20 5.77
CA GLY A 294 -26.96 -23.39 6.62
C GLY A 294 -25.89 -23.28 7.72
N VAL A 295 -25.23 -22.12 7.88
CA VAL A 295 -24.19 -21.88 8.90
C VAL A 295 -24.45 -20.63 9.73
N GLY A 296 -24.75 -19.50 9.10
CA GLY A 296 -24.91 -18.20 9.77
C GLY A 296 -25.99 -18.23 10.85
N GLY A 297 -25.66 -17.74 12.05
CA GLY A 297 -26.59 -17.68 13.19
C GLY A 297 -26.79 -19.01 13.93
N ILE A 298 -26.16 -20.11 13.50
CA ILE A 298 -26.21 -21.39 14.21
C ILE A 298 -25.07 -21.43 15.22
N SER A 299 -25.38 -21.28 16.51
CA SER A 299 -24.38 -21.13 17.59
C SER A 299 -23.32 -22.24 17.64
N LYS A 300 -23.69 -23.50 17.38
CA LYS A 300 -22.75 -24.63 17.35
C LYS A 300 -21.79 -24.63 16.15
N LEU A 301 -22.13 -23.89 15.09
CA LEU A 301 -21.34 -23.81 13.86
C LEU A 301 -20.55 -22.51 13.76
N ASN A 302 -20.73 -21.56 14.68
CA ASN A 302 -20.05 -20.28 14.72
C ASN A 302 -19.19 -20.14 15.98
N LEU A 303 -18.17 -19.29 15.90
CA LEU A 303 -17.34 -18.85 17.01
C LEU A 303 -18.19 -18.08 18.04
N PRO A 304 -17.65 -17.77 19.25
CA PRO A 304 -18.39 -17.06 20.29
C PRO A 304 -18.97 -15.70 19.87
N ASP A 305 -18.46 -15.10 18.78
CA ASP A 305 -19.00 -13.88 18.18
C ASP A 305 -20.33 -14.09 17.43
N GLY A 306 -20.75 -15.33 17.18
CA GLY A 306 -21.99 -15.70 16.50
C GLY A 306 -22.00 -15.39 15.00
N ILE A 307 -20.87 -14.99 14.43
CA ILE A 307 -20.75 -14.48 13.04
C ILE A 307 -19.77 -15.33 12.22
N HIS A 308 -18.65 -15.73 12.80
CA HIS A 308 -17.60 -16.43 12.08
C HIS A 308 -17.73 -17.95 12.22
N PRO A 309 -17.69 -18.73 11.13
CA PRO A 309 -17.79 -20.18 11.21
C PRO A 309 -16.66 -20.84 12.03
N THR A 310 -17.00 -21.90 12.74
CA THR A 310 -16.04 -22.87 13.31
C THR A 310 -15.41 -23.71 12.19
N PRO A 311 -14.37 -24.53 12.46
CA PRO A 311 -13.86 -25.47 11.47
C PRO A 311 -14.93 -26.42 10.89
N GLN A 312 -15.97 -26.76 11.66
CA GLN A 312 -17.10 -27.53 11.15
C GLN A 312 -18.03 -26.68 10.27
N GLY A 313 -18.32 -25.44 10.67
CA GLY A 313 -19.09 -24.50 9.85
C GLY A 313 -18.41 -24.22 8.50
N HIS A 314 -17.08 -24.05 8.49
CA HIS A 314 -16.31 -23.87 7.25
C HIS A 314 -16.46 -25.03 6.26
N LYS A 315 -16.61 -26.28 6.72
CA LYS A 315 -16.85 -27.42 5.82
C LYS A 315 -18.20 -27.31 5.10
N ILE A 316 -19.23 -26.85 5.81
CA ILE A 316 -20.58 -26.69 5.26
C ILE A 316 -20.63 -25.51 4.27
N VAL A 317 -19.90 -24.42 4.54
CA VAL A 317 -19.79 -23.28 3.58
C VAL A 317 -19.07 -23.68 2.29
N ALA A 318 -18.17 -24.67 2.35
CA ALA A 318 -17.37 -25.10 1.21
C ALA A 318 -18.09 -26.10 0.29
N GLU A 319 -19.18 -26.73 0.75
CA GLU A 319 -20.01 -27.68 0.00
C GLU A 319 -21.08 -26.96 -0.85
#